data_AF-A0A0G3WJG0-F1
#
_entry.id   AF-A0A0G3WJG0-F1
#
_cell.length_a   1.000
_cell.length_b   1.000
_cell.length_c   1.000
_cell.angle_alpha   90.00
_cell.angle_beta   90.00
_cell.angle_gamma   90.00
#
_symmetry.space_group_name_H-M   'P 1'
#
loop_
_entity.id
_entity.type
_entity.pdbx_description
1 polymer ?
#
loop_
_entity_poly.entity_id
_entity_poly.type
_entity_poly.pdbx_seq_one_letter_code
_entity_poly.pdbx_strand_id
1 'polypeptide(L)'
;MVKIPFFILIRSMIGKHLNYQVKFIIILFMKKLGRIIIPLKHLPQQHELETAQFFANHGKIVEFIMPNRSKGIKNADIKMDSILWEIKSPFNDSQRTIEHLLRKALKQSKNIIFDLRRLKVSDAKCITQIKYQFKLIKGINRIIIITKYHNILDFKK
;
A
#
# COMPACT_ATOMS: atom_id res chain seq x y z
N MET A 1 -14.52 42.45 12.30
CA MET A 1 -14.73 41.15 12.99
C MET A 1 -13.55 40.24 12.64
N VAL A 2 -12.53 40.19 13.50
CA VAL A 2 -11.27 39.48 13.23
C VAL A 2 -11.46 38.01 13.54
N LYS A 3 -11.33 37.14 12.53
CA LYS A 3 -11.27 35.68 12.73
C LYS A 3 -9.93 35.34 13.39
N ILE A 4 -9.96 35.15 14.69
CA ILE A 4 -8.81 34.65 15.45
C ILE A 4 -8.58 33.19 15.01
N PRO A 5 -7.36 32.81 14.57
CA PRO A 5 -7.07 31.42 14.25
C PRO A 5 -7.23 30.56 15.51
N PHE A 6 -7.94 29.44 15.37
CA PHE A 6 -8.30 28.47 16.43
C PHE A 6 -7.12 28.09 17.35
N PHE A 7 -5.90 28.16 16.84
CA PHE A 7 -4.65 27.94 17.59
C PHE A 7 -4.39 28.91 18.75
N ILE A 8 -4.86 30.15 18.67
CA ILE A 8 -4.63 31.16 19.73
C ILE A 8 -5.58 30.94 20.91
N LEU A 9 -6.81 30.47 20.65
CA LEU A 9 -7.81 30.19 21.69
C LEU A 9 -7.37 29.03 22.61
N ILE A 10 -6.69 28.03 22.05
CA ILE A 10 -6.18 26.89 22.83
C ILE A 10 -5.07 27.33 23.77
N ARG A 11 -4.19 28.27 23.39
CA ARG A 11 -3.09 28.72 24.26
C ARG A 11 -3.57 29.45 25.52
N SER A 12 -4.71 30.13 25.44
CA SER A 12 -5.28 30.91 26.56
C SER A 12 -6.01 30.05 27.61
N MET A 13 -6.36 28.80 27.30
CA MET A 13 -7.13 27.91 28.19
C MET A 13 -6.28 26.85 28.92
N ILE A 14 -4.96 26.83 28.73
CA ILE A 14 -4.08 25.77 29.26
C ILE A 14 -3.59 26.13 30.67
N GLY A 15 -4.43 25.84 31.66
CA GLY A 15 -3.96 25.54 33.01
C GLY A 15 -3.07 24.29 33.00
N LYS A 16 -2.06 24.24 33.87
CA LYS A 16 -0.90 23.32 33.88
C LYS A 16 -1.20 21.81 34.03
N HIS A 17 -2.43 21.33 33.81
CA HIS A 17 -2.85 19.96 34.15
C HIS A 17 -3.42 19.11 33.00
N LEU A 18 -3.14 19.43 31.72
CA LEU A 18 -3.54 18.59 30.55
C LEU A 18 -2.37 18.05 29.71
N ASN A 19 -1.17 17.92 30.29
CA ASN A 19 0.04 17.70 29.51
C ASN A 19 0.24 16.27 28.96
N TYR A 20 -0.40 15.23 29.52
CA TYR A 20 -0.17 13.85 29.04
C TYR A 20 -1.18 13.40 27.99
N GLN A 21 -2.48 13.61 28.21
CA GLN A 21 -3.51 13.18 27.26
C GLN A 21 -3.41 13.94 25.92
N VAL A 22 -3.14 15.25 25.96
CA VAL A 22 -2.98 16.07 24.74
C VAL A 22 -1.67 15.75 24.02
N LYS A 23 -0.56 15.53 24.75
CA LYS A 23 0.69 15.02 24.14
C LYS A 23 0.48 13.65 23.51
N PHE A 24 -0.24 12.75 24.16
CA PHE A 24 -0.53 11.42 23.64
C PHE A 24 -1.35 11.52 22.35
N ILE A 25 -2.38 12.38 22.30
CA ILE A 25 -3.20 12.64 21.11
C ILE A 25 -2.36 13.24 19.97
N ILE A 26 -1.47 14.21 20.24
CA ILE A 26 -0.60 14.80 19.21
C ILE A 26 0.43 13.78 18.70
N ILE A 27 1.05 12.99 19.57
CA ILE A 27 1.98 11.91 19.22
C ILE A 27 1.27 10.82 18.40
N LEU A 28 0.03 10.47 18.74
CA LEU A 28 -0.80 9.53 17.99
C LEU A 28 -1.13 10.05 16.57
N PHE A 29 -1.18 11.37 16.39
CA PHE A 29 -1.61 12.01 15.15
C PHE A 29 -0.47 12.39 14.19
N MET A 30 0.79 12.44 14.66
CA MET A 30 1.96 12.68 13.81
C MET A 30 2.45 11.40 13.13
N LYS A 31 1.58 10.71 12.37
CA LYS A 31 2.05 9.69 11.42
C LYS A 31 2.98 10.38 10.42
N LYS A 32 4.28 10.06 10.47
CA LYS A 32 5.26 10.53 9.49
C LYS A 32 4.79 10.10 8.10
N LEU A 33 4.44 11.07 7.26
CA LEU A 33 4.12 10.79 5.87
C LEU A 33 5.35 10.27 5.13
N GLY A 34 5.11 9.31 4.25
CA GLY A 34 6.08 8.73 3.34
C GLY A 34 6.28 9.59 2.10
N ARG A 35 6.86 9.01 1.05
CA ARG A 35 7.14 9.69 -0.21
C ARG A 35 6.87 8.76 -1.38
N ILE A 36 6.43 9.34 -2.49
CA ILE A 36 6.29 8.65 -3.77
C ILE A 36 7.30 9.27 -4.73
N ILE A 37 8.10 8.44 -5.38
CA ILE A 37 9.08 8.84 -6.38
C ILE A 37 8.66 8.20 -7.72
N ILE A 38 8.39 9.03 -8.73
CA ILE A 38 7.97 8.60 -10.06
C ILE A 38 9.05 9.03 -11.06
N PRO A 39 9.64 8.11 -11.84
CA PRO A 39 10.56 8.47 -12.91
C PRO A 39 9.89 9.35 -13.97
N LEU A 40 10.62 10.36 -14.49
CA LEU A 40 10.09 11.41 -15.37
C LEU A 40 9.29 10.91 -16.60
N LYS A 41 9.65 9.74 -17.13
CA LYS A 41 9.04 9.14 -18.33
C LYS A 41 8.17 7.91 -18.04
N HIS A 42 7.76 7.74 -16.78
CA HIS A 42 6.89 6.66 -16.37
C HIS A 42 5.56 7.22 -15.88
N LEU A 43 4.46 6.69 -16.42
CA LEU A 43 3.10 7.05 -16.05
C LEU A 43 2.46 5.81 -15.40
N PRO A 44 2.48 5.70 -14.05
CA PRO A 44 1.79 4.62 -13.35
C PRO A 44 0.31 4.60 -13.69
N GLN A 45 -0.29 3.41 -13.70
CA GLN A 45 -1.74 3.31 -13.78
C GLN A 45 -2.37 3.86 -12.49
N GLN A 46 -3.58 4.40 -12.60
CA GLN A 46 -4.27 5.05 -11.49
C GLN A 46 -4.33 4.18 -10.22
N HIS A 47 -4.59 2.88 -10.36
CA HIS A 47 -4.67 1.96 -9.22
C HIS A 47 -3.30 1.60 -8.62
N GLU A 48 -2.22 1.67 -9.40
CA GLU A 48 -0.86 1.52 -8.90
C GLU A 48 -0.48 2.75 -8.08
N LEU A 49 -0.84 3.94 -8.57
CA LEU A 49 -0.67 5.20 -7.83
C LEU A 49 -1.46 5.22 -6.53
N GLU A 50 -2.72 4.78 -6.54
CA GLU A 50 -3.56 4.65 -5.33
C GLU A 50 -2.95 3.67 -4.32
N THR A 51 -2.30 2.60 -4.78
CA THR A 51 -1.58 1.65 -3.92
C THR A 51 -0.35 2.31 -3.32
N ALA A 52 0.45 3.02 -4.13
CA ALA A 52 1.63 3.74 -3.67
C ALA A 52 1.29 4.84 -2.66
N GLN A 53 0.23 5.62 -2.92
CA GLN A 53 -0.30 6.63 -1.99
C GLN A 53 -0.75 6.02 -0.68
N PHE A 54 -1.43 4.87 -0.73
CA PHE A 54 -1.84 4.16 0.47
C PHE A 54 -0.63 3.82 1.36
N PHE A 55 0.44 3.27 0.81
CA PHE A 55 1.65 2.97 1.58
C PHE A 55 2.42 4.23 2.02
N ALA A 56 2.49 5.27 1.17
CA ALA A 56 3.11 6.54 1.54
C ALA A 56 2.37 7.20 2.72
N ASN A 57 1.04 7.13 2.77
CA ASN A 57 0.24 7.59 3.92
C ASN A 57 0.50 6.77 5.19
N HIS A 58 1.09 5.58 5.05
CA HIS A 58 1.58 4.73 6.14
C HIS A 58 3.09 4.91 6.40
N GLY A 59 3.69 6.00 5.92
CA GLY A 59 5.08 6.37 6.19
C GLY A 59 6.12 5.65 5.33
N LYS A 60 5.70 4.97 4.27
CA LYS A 60 6.59 4.21 3.38
C LYS A 60 7.21 5.08 2.29
N ILE A 61 8.45 4.76 1.92
CA ILE A 61 9.06 5.34 0.72
C ILE A 61 8.76 4.38 -0.42
N VAL A 62 8.07 4.86 -1.45
CA VAL A 62 7.65 4.10 -2.62
C VAL A 62 8.24 4.70 -3.89
N GLU A 63 9.06 3.94 -4.59
CA GLU A 63 9.71 4.31 -5.85
C GLU A 63 9.13 3.48 -6.99
N PHE A 64 8.57 4.11 -8.02
CA PHE A 64 8.17 3.39 -9.23
C PHE A 64 9.39 2.99 -10.06
N ILE A 65 9.38 1.76 -10.57
CA ILE A 65 10.47 1.23 -11.38
C ILE A 65 10.21 1.54 -12.84
N MET A 66 11.25 2.00 -13.54
CA MET A 66 11.16 2.22 -14.97
C MET A 66 11.08 0.87 -15.71
N PRO A 67 10.07 0.65 -16.58
CA PRO A 67 9.96 -0.60 -17.32
C PRO A 67 11.16 -0.77 -18.25
N ASN A 68 11.89 -1.87 -18.10
CA ASN A 68 12.94 -2.27 -19.02
C ASN A 68 12.45 -3.38 -19.96
N ARG A 69 12.38 -3.08 -21.26
CA ARG A 69 11.85 -4.00 -22.26
C ARG A 69 12.86 -5.05 -22.75
N SER A 70 14.07 -5.05 -22.20
CA SER A 70 15.09 -6.05 -22.55
C SER A 70 14.65 -7.45 -22.16
N LYS A 71 14.92 -8.42 -23.03
CA LYS A 71 14.47 -9.81 -22.86
C LYS A 71 15.02 -10.40 -21.54
N GLY A 72 14.12 -10.96 -20.73
CA GLY A 72 14.47 -11.67 -19.49
C GLY A 72 14.59 -10.80 -18.24
N ILE A 73 14.43 -9.47 -18.34
CA ILE A 73 14.45 -8.58 -17.18
C ILE A 73 13.10 -8.60 -16.46
N LYS A 74 13.16 -8.73 -15.14
CA LYS A 74 12.00 -8.62 -14.24
C LYS A 74 11.71 -7.15 -13.98
N ASN A 75 10.51 -6.71 -14.30
CA ASN A 75 10.02 -5.36 -14.11
C ASN A 75 8.97 -5.38 -13.01
N ALA A 76 9.42 -5.41 -11.76
CA ALA A 76 8.55 -5.12 -10.63
C ALA A 76 7.98 -3.71 -10.78
N ASP A 77 6.74 -3.48 -10.35
CA ASP A 77 6.10 -2.16 -10.48
C ASP A 77 6.76 -1.09 -9.58
N ILE A 78 7.10 -1.46 -8.33
CA ILE A 78 7.65 -0.52 -7.35
C ILE A 78 8.80 -1.12 -6.52
N LYS A 79 9.59 -0.24 -5.90
CA LYS A 79 10.47 -0.50 -4.77
C LYS A 79 9.94 0.23 -3.55
N MET A 80 9.57 -0.52 -2.51
CA MET A 80 9.05 0.02 -1.26
C MET A 80 9.98 -0.39 -0.12
N ASP A 81 10.51 0.60 0.62
CA ASP A 81 11.51 0.41 1.67
C ASP A 81 12.65 -0.52 1.23
N SER A 82 13.21 -0.26 0.04
CA SER A 82 14.28 -1.05 -0.59
C SER A 82 13.93 -2.46 -1.07
N ILE A 83 12.67 -2.88 -0.98
CA ILE A 83 12.21 -4.19 -1.45
C ILE A 83 11.42 -4.01 -2.76
N LEU A 84 11.67 -4.85 -3.76
CA LEU A 84 10.90 -4.85 -5.02
C LEU A 84 9.53 -5.52 -4.84
N TRP A 85 8.48 -4.90 -5.35
CA TRP A 85 7.11 -5.39 -5.28
C TRP A 85 6.40 -5.30 -6.63
N GLU A 86 5.62 -6.34 -6.92
CA GLU A 86 4.63 -6.33 -7.99
C GLU A 86 3.25 -6.01 -7.41
N ILE A 87 2.52 -5.06 -8.01
CA ILE A 87 1.16 -4.68 -7.65
C ILE A 87 0.16 -5.45 -8.51
N LYS A 88 -0.89 -5.97 -7.88
CA LYS A 88 -2.07 -6.52 -8.55
C LYS A 88 -3.31 -5.91 -7.93
N SER A 89 -3.98 -5.06 -8.70
CA SER A 89 -5.29 -4.48 -8.35
C SER A 89 -6.33 -4.93 -9.38
N PRO A 90 -6.83 -6.17 -9.29
CA PRO A 90 -7.83 -6.68 -10.22
C PRO A 90 -9.13 -5.85 -10.14
N PHE A 91 -9.82 -5.75 -11.27
CA PHE A 91 -11.09 -5.03 -11.41
C PHE A 91 -12.19 -5.99 -11.89
N ASN A 92 -13.38 -5.85 -11.31
CA ASN A 92 -14.54 -6.73 -11.50
C ASN A 92 -14.17 -8.23 -11.42
N ASP A 93 -15.10 -9.11 -11.81
CA ASP A 93 -14.91 -10.57 -11.84
C ASP A 93 -13.99 -10.96 -13.00
N SER A 94 -12.78 -10.39 -13.02
CA SER A 94 -11.81 -10.62 -14.10
C SER A 94 -11.72 -12.12 -14.31
N GLN A 95 -11.92 -12.60 -15.54
CA GLN A 95 -11.95 -14.03 -15.88
C GLN A 95 -10.68 -14.80 -15.44
N ARG A 96 -9.66 -14.09 -14.94
CA ARG A 96 -8.42 -14.63 -14.43
C ARG A 96 -8.56 -15.03 -12.97
N THR A 97 -8.17 -16.26 -12.66
CA THR A 97 -8.11 -16.77 -11.31
C THR A 97 -7.00 -16.10 -10.48
N ILE A 98 -7.16 -16.09 -9.15
CA ILE A 98 -6.12 -15.61 -8.21
C ILE A 98 -4.79 -16.35 -8.43
N GLU A 99 -4.83 -17.65 -8.70
CA GLU A 99 -3.63 -18.43 -9.03
C GLU A 99 -2.90 -17.84 -10.25
N HIS A 100 -3.63 -17.60 -11.33
CA HIS A 100 -3.06 -17.04 -12.55
C HIS A 100 -2.43 -15.67 -12.29
N LEU A 101 -3.12 -14.80 -11.54
CA LEU A 101 -2.60 -13.48 -11.16
C LEU A 101 -1.31 -13.59 -10.34
N LEU A 102 -1.26 -14.49 -9.35
CA LEU A 102 -0.07 -14.73 -8.52
C LEU A 102 1.10 -15.27 -9.34
N ARG A 103 0.87 -16.25 -10.23
CA ARG A 103 1.92 -16.79 -11.10
C ARG A 103 2.46 -15.75 -12.07
N LYS A 104 1.59 -14.89 -12.60
CA LYS A 104 2.00 -13.78 -13.47
C LYS A 104 2.83 -12.76 -12.68
N ALA A 105 2.39 -12.39 -11.48
CA ALA A 105 3.10 -11.46 -10.62
C ALA A 105 4.48 -11.98 -10.19
N LEU A 106 4.59 -13.27 -9.86
CA LEU A 106 5.84 -13.92 -9.46
C LEU A 106 6.94 -13.82 -10.53
N LYS A 107 6.58 -13.72 -11.82
CA LYS A 107 7.55 -13.49 -12.89
C LYS A 107 8.28 -12.15 -12.75
N GLN A 108 7.62 -11.14 -12.16
CA GLN A 108 8.16 -9.79 -11.99
C GLN A 108 8.76 -9.56 -10.60
N SER A 109 8.12 -10.05 -9.53
CA SER A 109 8.69 -9.96 -8.18
C SER A 109 8.31 -11.15 -7.29
N LYS A 110 9.20 -11.49 -6.35
CA LYS A 110 8.91 -12.45 -5.28
C LYS A 110 8.03 -11.86 -4.18
N ASN A 111 7.88 -10.55 -4.12
CA ASN A 111 7.01 -9.85 -3.17
C ASN A 111 5.84 -9.23 -3.94
N ILE A 112 4.62 -9.51 -3.50
CA ILE A 112 3.41 -9.16 -4.25
C ILE A 112 2.45 -8.37 -3.35
N ILE A 113 1.91 -7.28 -3.87
CA ILE A 113 0.80 -6.54 -3.26
C ILE A 113 -0.48 -6.88 -4.00
N PHE A 114 -1.48 -7.37 -3.28
CA PHE A 114 -2.85 -7.52 -3.78
C PHE A 114 -3.72 -6.39 -3.21
N ASP A 115 -4.18 -5.50 -4.07
CA ASP A 115 -5.11 -4.43 -3.70
C ASP A 115 -6.54 -4.81 -4.09
N LEU A 116 -7.35 -5.15 -3.09
CA LEU A 116 -8.72 -5.64 -3.27
C LEU A 116 -9.76 -4.51 -3.34
N ARG A 117 -9.36 -3.24 -3.16
CA ARG A 117 -10.29 -2.11 -3.06
C ARG A 117 -11.21 -1.95 -4.27
N ARG A 118 -10.78 -2.42 -5.45
CA ARG A 118 -11.50 -2.32 -6.72
C ARG A 118 -12.27 -3.60 -7.11
N LEU A 119 -12.16 -4.67 -6.32
CA LEU A 119 -12.87 -5.92 -6.59
C LEU A 119 -14.32 -5.86 -6.11
N LYS A 120 -15.22 -6.49 -6.87
CA LYS A 120 -16.63 -6.69 -6.43
C LYS A 120 -16.78 -7.88 -5.48
N VAL A 121 -15.98 -8.93 -5.69
CA VAL A 121 -15.95 -10.15 -4.86
C VAL A 121 -15.61 -9.82 -3.40
N SER A 122 -16.15 -10.56 -2.44
CA SER A 122 -15.87 -10.34 -1.02
C SER A 122 -14.40 -10.54 -0.66
N ASP A 123 -13.87 -9.70 0.23
CA ASP A 123 -12.48 -9.79 0.70
C ASP A 123 -12.20 -11.18 1.30
N ALA A 124 -13.14 -11.73 2.08
CA ALA A 124 -12.98 -13.05 2.69
C ALA A 124 -12.73 -14.17 1.67
N LYS A 125 -13.47 -14.18 0.55
CA LYS A 125 -13.28 -15.18 -0.52
C LYS A 125 -11.93 -14.99 -1.19
N CYS A 126 -11.56 -13.75 -1.53
CA CYS A 126 -10.28 -13.44 -2.15
C CYS A 126 -9.10 -13.79 -1.25
N ILE A 127 -9.13 -13.36 0.03
CA ILE A 127 -8.08 -13.64 1.02
C ILE A 127 -7.90 -15.15 1.21
N THR A 128 -8.99 -15.91 1.31
CA THR A 128 -8.93 -17.37 1.45
C THR A 128 -8.20 -17.99 0.26
N GLN A 129 -8.56 -17.60 -0.97
CA GLN A 129 -7.91 -18.12 -2.17
C GLN A 129 -6.44 -17.67 -2.29
N ILE A 130 -6.13 -16.41 -1.97
CA ILE A 130 -4.76 -15.88 -1.96
C ILE A 130 -3.90 -16.65 -0.96
N LYS A 131 -4.40 -16.87 0.28
CA LYS A 131 -3.67 -17.63 1.31
C LYS A 131 -3.43 -19.07 0.90
N TYR A 132 -4.44 -19.73 0.32
CA TYR A 132 -4.29 -21.09 -0.20
C TYR A 132 -3.21 -21.16 -1.28
N GLN A 133 -3.27 -20.28 -2.28
CA GLN A 133 -2.29 -20.24 -3.37
C GLN A 133 -0.89 -19.81 -2.90
N PHE A 134 -0.79 -18.92 -1.91
CA PHE A 134 0.49 -18.53 -1.32
C PHE A 134 1.22 -19.73 -0.71
N LYS A 135 0.51 -20.64 -0.05
CA LYS A 135 1.11 -21.87 0.47
C LYS A 135 1.64 -22.78 -0.66
N LEU A 136 0.88 -22.93 -1.73
CA LEU A 136 1.22 -23.84 -2.83
C LEU A 136 2.32 -23.32 -3.76
N ILE A 137 2.29 -22.04 -4.12
CA ILE A 137 3.22 -21.48 -5.12
C ILE A 137 4.59 -21.25 -4.47
N LYS A 138 5.57 -22.07 -4.87
CA LYS A 138 6.98 -21.89 -4.48
C LYS A 138 7.55 -20.61 -5.11
N GLY A 139 8.45 -19.95 -4.39
CA GLY A 139 9.18 -18.77 -4.87
C GLY A 139 8.55 -17.40 -4.57
N ILE A 140 7.28 -17.34 -4.15
CA ILE A 140 6.73 -16.13 -3.52
C ILE A 140 7.27 -16.03 -2.10
N ASN A 141 7.92 -14.92 -1.77
CA ASN A 141 8.50 -14.66 -0.45
C ASN A 141 7.50 -13.97 0.48
N ARG A 142 6.72 -13.01 -0.04
CA ARG A 142 5.83 -12.18 0.76
C ARG A 142 4.62 -11.71 -0.04
N ILE A 143 3.46 -11.69 0.61
CA ILE A 143 2.24 -11.09 0.08
C ILE A 143 1.71 -10.07 1.07
N ILE A 144 1.46 -8.86 0.60
CA ILE A 144 0.63 -7.89 1.31
C ILE A 144 -0.73 -7.80 0.63
N ILE A 145 -1.81 -7.81 1.41
CA ILE A 145 -3.17 -7.61 0.92
C ILE A 145 -3.70 -6.29 1.51
N ILE A 146 -4.20 -5.40 0.65
CA ILE A 146 -4.97 -4.23 1.05
C ILE A 146 -6.45 -4.60 0.87
N THR A 147 -7.21 -4.56 1.97
CA THR A 147 -8.65 -4.84 1.95
C THR A 147 -9.44 -3.62 1.48
N LYS A 148 -10.73 -3.80 1.17
CA LYS A 148 -11.64 -2.68 0.82
C LYS A 148 -11.77 -1.66 1.93
N TYR A 149 -11.61 -2.10 3.17
CA TYR A 149 -11.63 -1.25 4.37
C TYR A 149 -10.26 -0.71 4.75
N HIS A 150 -9.30 -0.69 3.82
CA HIS A 150 -7.98 -0.10 4.01
C HIS A 150 -7.13 -0.80 5.11
N ASN A 151 -7.44 -2.06 5.43
CA ASN A 151 -6.63 -2.87 6.33
C ASN A 151 -5.48 -3.55 5.56
N ILE A 152 -4.35 -3.72 6.24
CA ILE A 152 -3.17 -4.41 5.71
C ILE A 152 -3.09 -5.80 6.33
N LEU A 153 -3.06 -6.84 5.49
CA LEU A 153 -2.68 -8.19 5.88
C LEU A 153 -1.31 -8.51 5.27
N ASP A 154 -0.36 -8.96 6.07
CA ASP A 154 1.03 -9.22 5.64
C ASP A 154 1.41 -10.67 5.92
N PHE A 155 1.75 -11.42 4.88
CA PHE A 155 2.12 -12.83 4.94
C PHE A 155 3.52 -13.04 4.39
N LYS A 156 4.38 -13.74 5.15
CA LYS A 156 5.78 -14.03 4.79
C LYS A 156 6.03 -15.54 4.84
N LYS A 157 6.98 -16.02 4.04
CA LYS A 157 7.60 -17.36 4.17
C LYS A 157 8.97 -17.25 4.81
#